data_AF-A0A2U2HMD0-F1
#
_entry.id   AF-A0A2U2HMD0-F1
#
_cell.length_a   1.000
_cell.length_b   1.000
_cell.length_c   1.000
_cell.angle_alpha   90.00
_cell.angle_beta   90.00
_cell.angle_gamma   90.00
#
_symmetry.space_group_name_H-M   'P 1'
#
loop_
_entity.id
_entity.type
_entity.pdbx_description
1 polymer ?
#
loop_
_entity_poly.entity_id
_entity_poly.type
_entity_poly.pdbx_seq_one_letter_code
_entity_poly.pdbx_strand_id
1 'polypeptide(L)'
;MHVSTFPGTVTETVQYGPNVKALAVHLIHGQMLPYARTAQLLGDLYGITPSTGTLLAWVAEASAAFQGTADTIAAQLHAAPVLHADESGLRVASKLHWLHIAATPTH
;
A
#
# COMPACT_ATOMS: atom_id res chain seq x y z
N MET A 1 2.70 3.86 44.34
CA MET A 1 1.73 3.43 43.31
C MET A 1 2.17 4.04 41.99
N HIS A 2 2.54 3.24 40.99
CA HIS A 2 2.68 3.73 39.62
C HIS A 2 1.29 3.77 39.00
N VAL A 3 0.83 4.96 38.62
CA VAL A 3 -0.40 5.15 37.84
C VAL A 3 0.04 5.44 36.42
N SER A 4 -0.31 4.56 35.48
CA SER A 4 -0.10 4.79 34.05
C SER A 4 -1.38 5.31 33.41
N THR A 5 -1.27 6.34 32.58
CA THR A 5 -2.38 6.80 31.73
C THR A 5 -2.44 5.95 30.48
N PHE A 6 -3.65 5.50 30.12
CA PHE A 6 -3.87 4.78 28.87
C PHE A 6 -3.59 5.72 27.67
N PRO A 7 -2.93 5.26 26.59
CA PRO A 7 -2.61 6.15 25.48
C PRO A 7 -3.88 6.64 24.80
N GLY A 8 -4.05 7.95 24.68
CA GLY A 8 -5.28 8.55 24.12
C GLY A 8 -5.52 8.24 22.63
N THR A 9 -4.52 7.72 21.93
CA THR A 9 -4.64 7.27 20.54
C THR A 9 -5.27 5.87 20.42
N VAL A 10 -5.44 5.15 21.52
CA VAL A 10 -6.07 3.83 21.55
C VAL A 10 -7.55 4.00 21.87
N THR A 11 -8.41 3.94 20.85
CA THR A 11 -9.86 4.16 21.03
C THR A 11 -10.71 2.90 20.84
N GLU A 12 -10.16 1.88 20.18
CA GLU A 12 -10.90 0.67 19.79
C GLU A 12 -10.41 -0.57 20.52
N THR A 13 -11.28 -1.59 20.59
CA THR A 13 -10.95 -2.90 21.18
C THR A 13 -9.81 -3.62 20.43
N VAL A 14 -9.71 -3.40 19.11
CA VAL A 14 -8.62 -3.90 18.28
C VAL A 14 -8.13 -2.77 17.39
N GLN A 15 -6.86 -2.39 17.55
CA GLN A 15 -6.21 -1.43 16.67
C GLN A 15 -4.77 -1.84 16.34
N TYR A 16 -4.30 -1.41 15.18
CA TYR A 16 -2.99 -1.75 14.67
C TYR A 16 -2.14 -0.49 14.54
N GLY A 17 -0.92 -0.56 15.05
CA GLY A 17 0.03 0.54 14.98
C GLY A 17 0.50 0.84 13.55
N PRO A 18 1.04 2.03 13.31
CA PRO A 18 1.43 2.50 11.96
C PRO A 18 2.45 1.58 11.27
N ASN A 19 3.38 0.97 12.03
CA ASN A 19 4.40 0.09 11.46
C ASN A 19 3.81 -1.20 10.88
N VAL A 20 2.78 -1.77 11.51
CA VAL A 20 2.09 -2.97 11.01
C VAL A 20 1.34 -2.64 9.73
N LYS A 21 0.64 -1.49 9.69
CA LYS A 21 -0.04 -1.02 8.48
C LYS A 21 0.94 -0.81 7.33
N ALA A 22 2.04 -0.10 7.59
CA ALA A 22 3.08 0.16 6.60
C ALA A 22 3.71 -1.13 6.06
N LEU A 23 4.02 -2.09 6.94
CA LEU A 23 4.52 -3.40 6.53
C LEU A 23 3.49 -4.14 5.66
N ALA A 24 2.22 -4.16 6.05
CA ALA A 24 1.17 -4.81 5.27
C ALA A 24 1.06 -4.21 3.85
N VAL A 25 1.08 -2.88 3.74
CA VAL A 25 1.07 -2.17 2.45
C VAL A 25 2.33 -2.50 1.64
N HIS A 26 3.51 -2.54 2.28
CA HIS A 26 4.75 -2.91 1.61
C HIS A 26 4.75 -4.36 1.11
N LEU A 27 4.20 -5.30 1.87
CA LEU A 27 4.07 -6.69 1.42
C LEU A 27 3.17 -6.80 0.19
N ILE A 28 2.05 -6.06 0.17
CA ILE A 28 1.09 -6.08 -0.94
C ILE A 28 1.63 -5.36 -2.17
N HIS A 29 2.10 -4.12 -2.03
CA HIS A 29 2.46 -3.25 -3.17
C HIS A 29 3.96 -3.12 -3.42
N GLY A 30 4.81 -3.47 -2.45
CA GLY A 30 6.27 -3.54 -2.65
C GLY A 30 6.73 -4.94 -3.04
N GLN A 31 6.19 -5.96 -2.37
CA GLN A 31 6.58 -7.36 -2.57
C GLN A 31 5.57 -8.18 -3.40
N MET A 32 4.47 -7.57 -3.83
CA MET A 32 3.43 -8.20 -4.67
C MET A 32 2.77 -9.45 -4.03
N LEU A 33 2.65 -9.49 -2.69
CA LEU A 33 1.96 -10.60 -2.02
C LEU A 33 0.43 -10.46 -2.12
N PRO A 34 -0.29 -11.55 -2.44
CA PRO A 34 -1.75 -11.58 -2.31
C PRO A 34 -2.20 -11.31 -0.87
N TYR A 35 -3.35 -10.65 -0.71
CA TYR A 35 -3.91 -10.29 0.61
C TYR A 35 -3.94 -11.46 1.61
N ALA A 36 -4.39 -12.64 1.19
CA ALA A 36 -4.44 -13.82 2.05
C ALA A 36 -3.04 -14.25 2.55
N ARG A 37 -2.03 -14.19 1.67
CA ARG A 37 -0.65 -14.52 2.02
C ARG A 37 -0.03 -13.45 2.91
N THR A 38 -0.39 -12.18 2.72
CA THR A 38 0.00 -11.09 3.62
C THR A 38 -0.58 -11.30 5.02
N ALA A 39 -1.88 -11.61 5.13
CA ALA A 39 -2.51 -11.89 6.43
C ALA A 39 -1.87 -13.10 7.12
N GLN A 40 -1.58 -14.17 6.37
CA GLN A 40 -0.89 -15.35 6.90
C GLN A 40 0.50 -14.99 7.43
N LEU A 41 1.31 -14.28 6.65
CA LEU A 41 2.67 -13.90 7.06
C LEU A 41 2.68 -12.98 8.30
N LEU A 42 1.73 -12.05 8.39
CA LEU A 42 1.56 -11.24 9.60
C LEU A 42 1.16 -12.08 10.81
N GLY A 43 0.37 -13.14 10.60
CA GLY A 43 0.04 -14.13 11.63
C GLY A 43 1.27 -14.89 12.10
N ASP A 44 2.08 -15.39 11.16
CA ASP A 44 3.29 -16.17 11.45
C ASP A 44 4.35 -15.33 12.19
N LEU A 45 4.49 -14.04 11.87
CA LEU A 45 5.52 -13.17 12.45
C LEU A 45 5.08 -12.45 13.72
N TYR A 46 3.82 -12.03 13.80
CA TYR A 46 3.33 -11.13 14.85
C TYR A 46 2.09 -11.65 15.58
N GLY A 47 1.58 -12.83 15.24
CA GLY A 47 0.39 -13.42 15.85
C GLY A 47 -0.91 -12.68 15.51
N ILE A 48 -0.91 -11.82 14.47
CA ILE A 48 -2.08 -11.04 14.06
C ILE A 48 -2.61 -11.53 12.72
N THR A 49 -3.93 -11.64 12.59
CA THR A 49 -4.58 -12.05 11.34
C THR A 49 -5.59 -11.00 10.89
N PRO A 50 -5.13 -9.88 10.28
CA PRO A 50 -6.04 -8.88 9.75
C PRO A 50 -6.94 -9.47 8.66
N SER A 51 -8.20 -9.04 8.64
CA SER A 51 -9.12 -9.43 7.56
C SER A 51 -8.69 -8.80 6.23
N THR A 52 -9.13 -9.38 5.11
CA THR A 52 -8.94 -8.76 3.79
C THR A 52 -9.51 -7.35 3.72
N GLY A 53 -10.66 -7.08 4.36
CA GLY A 53 -11.25 -5.75 4.42
C GLY A 53 -10.37 -4.74 5.17
N THR A 54 -9.73 -5.19 6.26
CA THR A 54 -8.76 -4.37 7.01
C THR A 54 -7.54 -4.03 6.17
N LEU A 55 -6.98 -5.02 5.46
CA LEU A 55 -5.83 -4.79 4.57
C LEU A 55 -6.20 -3.85 3.41
N LEU A 56 -7.38 -4.00 2.81
CA LEU A 56 -7.90 -3.09 1.78
C LEU A 56 -8.02 -1.65 2.30
N ALA A 57 -8.52 -1.47 3.53
CA ALA A 57 -8.63 -0.16 4.15
C ALA A 57 -7.25 0.50 4.34
N TRP A 58 -6.24 -0.26 4.77
CA TRP A 58 -4.87 0.28 4.92
C TRP A 58 -4.22 0.61 3.58
N VAL A 59 -4.48 -0.18 2.54
CA VAL A 59 -4.04 0.13 1.17
C VAL A 59 -4.69 1.42 0.68
N ALA A 60 -5.99 1.62 0.92
CA ALA A 60 -6.68 2.85 0.56
C ALA A 60 -6.14 4.07 1.33
N GLU A 61 -5.92 3.94 2.63
CA GLU A 61 -5.29 4.96 3.48
C GLU A 61 -3.90 5.36 2.94
N ALA A 62 -3.07 4.37 2.62
CA ALA A 62 -1.74 4.60 2.04
C ALA A 62 -1.83 5.24 0.65
N SER A 63 -2.74 4.79 -0.21
CA SER A 63 -2.96 5.37 -1.54
C SER A 63 -3.30 6.85 -1.44
N ALA A 64 -4.20 7.23 -0.52
CA ALA A 64 -4.55 8.63 -0.29
C ALA A 64 -3.35 9.44 0.21
N ALA A 65 -2.55 8.88 1.12
CA ALA A 65 -1.35 9.52 1.64
C ALA A 65 -0.25 9.72 0.56
N PHE A 66 -0.13 8.79 -0.39
CA PHE A 66 0.86 8.87 -1.48
C PHE A 66 0.41 9.75 -2.66
N GLN A 67 -0.85 10.17 -2.72
CA GLN A 67 -1.38 10.91 -3.87
C GLN A 67 -0.55 12.16 -4.22
N GLY A 68 -0.16 12.97 -3.23
CA GLY A 68 0.66 14.16 -3.49
C GLY A 68 2.05 13.84 -4.06
N THR A 69 2.62 12.68 -3.72
CA THR A 69 3.87 12.20 -4.33
C THR A 69 3.64 11.77 -5.77
N ALA A 70 2.56 11.03 -6.03
CA ALA A 70 2.17 10.63 -7.38
C ALA A 70 1.91 11.84 -8.29
N ASP A 71 1.23 12.87 -7.78
CA ASP A 71 0.97 14.12 -8.51
C ASP A 71 2.27 14.85 -8.88
N THR A 72 3.23 14.86 -7.95
CA THR A 72 4.56 15.45 -8.17
C THR A 72 5.32 14.71 -9.27
N ILE A 73 5.34 13.37 -9.20
CA ILE A 73 5.98 12.52 -10.22
C ILE A 73 5.30 12.76 -11.58
N ALA A 74 3.96 12.79 -11.63
CA ALA A 74 3.22 13.05 -12.86
C ALA A 74 3.55 14.42 -13.46
N ALA A 75 3.65 15.47 -12.65
CA ALA A 75 4.04 16.80 -13.11
C ALA A 75 5.46 16.81 -13.71
N GLN A 76 6.40 16.09 -13.08
CA GLN A 76 7.77 15.94 -13.59
C GLN A 76 7.82 15.17 -14.91
N LEU A 77 7.04 14.09 -15.02
CA LEU A 77 6.92 13.30 -16.26
C LEU A 77 6.35 14.13 -17.41
N HIS A 78 5.34 14.97 -17.17
CA HIS A 78 4.78 15.87 -18.19
C HIS A 78 5.76 16.95 -18.66
N ALA A 79 6.64 17.42 -17.78
CA ALA A 79 7.65 18.43 -18.10
C ALA A 79 8.90 17.84 -18.77
N ALA A 80 9.05 16.51 -18.80
CA ALA A 80 10.22 15.85 -19.33
C ALA A 80 10.29 16.01 -20.86
N PRO A 81 11.46 16.33 -21.44
CA PRO A 81 11.62 16.45 -22.89
C PRO A 81 11.50 15.10 -23.62
N VAL A 82 11.80 14.00 -22.91
CA VAL A 82 11.70 12.63 -23.42
C VAL A 82 11.07 11.76 -22.35
N LEU A 83 10.09 10.96 -22.76
CA LEU A 83 9.37 10.01 -21.92
C LEU A 83 9.54 8.59 -22.48
N HIS A 84 9.81 7.64 -21.59
CA HIS A 84 9.80 6.22 -21.90
C HIS A 84 8.46 5.64 -21.45
N ALA A 85 7.68 5.13 -22.41
CA ALA A 85 6.38 4.52 -22.14
C ALA A 85 6.43 3.02 -22.44
N ASP A 86 5.78 2.23 -21.59
CA ASP A 86 5.60 0.79 -21.77
C ASP A 86 4.15 0.38 -21.46
N GLU A 87 3.69 -0.68 -22.12
CA GLU A 87 2.32 -1.21 -21.95
C GLU A 87 2.37 -2.71 -21.66
N SER A 88 1.89 -3.07 -20.47
CA SER A 88 1.80 -4.46 -20.04
C SER A 88 0.35 -4.91 -19.95
N GLY A 89 0.01 -6.02 -20.62
CA GLY A 89 -1.32 -6.60 -20.58
C GLY A 89 -1.59 -7.33 -19.26
N LEU A 90 -2.70 -7.00 -18.60
CA LEU A 90 -3.20 -7.67 -17.40
C LEU A 90 -4.62 -8.21 -17.66
N ARG A 91 -4.89 -9.48 -17.29
CA ARG A 91 -6.25 -10.02 -17.37
C ARG A 91 -6.96 -9.94 -16.03
N VAL A 92 -8.10 -9.26 -16.00
CA VAL A 92 -9.00 -9.19 -14.83
C VAL A 92 -10.34 -9.77 -15.24
N ALA A 93 -10.81 -10.79 -14.51
CA ALA A 93 -12.04 -11.53 -14.84
C ALA A 93 -12.12 -11.92 -16.33
N SER A 94 -11.02 -12.48 -16.85
CA SER A 94 -10.87 -12.88 -18.26
C SER A 94 -10.94 -11.74 -19.29
N LYS A 95 -10.92 -10.47 -18.89
CA LYS A 95 -10.85 -9.31 -19.80
C LYS A 95 -9.45 -8.70 -19.78
N LEU A 96 -8.90 -8.42 -20.95
CA LEU A 96 -7.60 -7.74 -21.08
C LEU A 96 -7.75 -6.27 -20.71
N HIS A 97 -6.88 -5.82 -19.82
CA HIS A 97 -6.65 -4.44 -19.42
C HIS A 97 -5.19 -4.11 -19.71
N TRP A 98 -4.90 -2.85 -20.03
CA TRP A 98 -3.55 -2.39 -20.30
C TRP A 98 -3.06 -1.56 -19.11
N LEU A 99 -1.93 -1.96 -18.54
CA LEU A 99 -1.21 -1.17 -17.56
C LEU A 99 -0.19 -0.33 -18.33
N HIS A 100 -0.34 0.98 -18.26
CA HIS A 100 0.58 1.93 -18.87
C HIS A 100 1.57 2.42 -17.82
N ILE A 101 2.86 2.41 -18.19
CA ILE A 101 3.94 2.96 -17.38
C ILE A 101 4.57 4.10 -18.16
N ALA A 102 4.95 5.16 -17.45
CA ALA A 102 5.67 6.30 -17.99
C ALA A 102 6.83 6.63 -17.05
N ALA A 103 8.04 6.77 -17.60
CA ALA A 103 9.26 7.02 -16.86
C ALA A 103 10.23 7.92 -17.62
N THR A 104 11.18 8.49 -16.88
CA THR A 104 12.36 9.20 -17.35
C THR A 104 13.62 8.43 -16.90
N PRO A 105 14.83 8.82 -17.33
CA PRO A 105 16.06 8.19 -16.82
C PRO A 105 16.25 8.33 -15.30
N THR A 106 15.58 9.29 -14.66
CA THR A 106 15.75 9.61 -13.23
C THR A 106 14.56 9.21 -12.35
N HIS A 107 13.38 8.99 -12.94
CA HIS A 107 12.11 8.75 -12.23
C HIS A 107 11.25 7.77 -13.00
#